data_AF-A0A2I3HLH3-F1
#
_entry.id   AF-A0A2I3HLH3-F1
#
_cell.length_a   1.000
_cell.length_b   1.000
_cell.length_c   1.000
_cell.angle_alpha   90.00
_cell.angle_beta   90.00
_cell.angle_gamma   90.00
#
_symmetry.space_group_name_H-M   'P 1'
#
loop_
_entity.id
_entity.type
_entity.pdbx_description
1 polymer ?
#
loop_
_entity_poly.entity_id
_entity_poly.type
_entity_poly.pdbx_seq_one_letter_code
_entity_poly.pdbx_strand_id
1 'polypeptide(L)'
;MWRLPGARAALRVSRTAVEKLSRAEAESQTAAGAIERAVLRCVPSEPKLNLSFALADGSHKNMQRDQIYPLGRVLSRIATNKSRKSRPNAIGGAACSGPGPEPAVACEPVVKLYYREEAVAEDVLNVDAWQEGAVMLSTRWSLPRYIMAGFPVCPKLSLEFGDPASSLFRWYKEAKPGAAEPEVGVPSSLSPSSPSSSWIETDVEERVYTPSNADIGLRLKLHCTPGDGQRFGPSWELESVCVIEAGPGTCTFDHRHLYTKKVTEDALIRTVSHNILADTYAQTEFSRRVLYPYCAPYALELDYRQNLIQNLIQKELTGYNADVICLQEVDCAVFSDSLVPALEAFGLEGVFRIKQHEGLATFYRKSKFSLLSQHDISFYEALESDPLHKELLEKLVLYPSAQEKVLQRSSVQVSVLQSTKDSSKRICVANTHLYWHPKGGYICLIQMAVALAHIRHVSCDLYPGIPVIFCGDFNSTPSTGMYHFVINGSIPEDHEDWASNGEEERCNMSLTHFFNLKSACGEPAYTNYVGGFHGCLDYIFIDLNALEVEQVIPLPSHEEVTTRQALPSVSHPSDHIALVCDLKWK
;
A
#
# COMPACT_ATOMS: atom_id res chain seq x y z
N MET A 1 29.42 -13.50 62.18
CA MET A 1 30.04 -13.09 60.90
C MET A 1 29.97 -14.34 60.02
N TRP A 2 29.29 -14.42 58.89
CA TRP A 2 29.33 -13.56 57.70
C TRP A 2 27.94 -13.53 57.03
N ARG A 3 27.54 -12.38 56.49
CA ARG A 3 26.32 -12.19 55.68
C ARG A 3 26.67 -12.42 54.21
N LEU A 4 25.85 -13.20 53.48
CA LEU A 4 25.86 -13.25 52.01
C LEU A 4 24.78 -12.28 51.47
N PRO A 5 25.15 -11.19 50.76
CA PRO A 5 24.21 -10.32 50.06
C PRO A 5 24.02 -10.82 48.62
N GLY A 6 22.83 -11.31 48.26
CA GLY A 6 22.57 -11.69 46.86
C GLY A 6 21.15 -12.17 46.54
N ALA A 7 20.47 -12.81 47.49
CA ALA A 7 19.18 -13.46 47.18
C ALA A 7 17.98 -12.51 47.03
N ARG A 8 18.06 -11.25 47.52
CA ARG A 8 16.96 -10.27 47.40
C ARG A 8 16.96 -9.48 46.08
N ALA A 9 18.05 -9.48 45.33
CA ALA A 9 18.13 -8.82 44.03
C ALA A 9 17.52 -9.68 42.92
N ALA A 10 17.82 -10.99 42.89
CA ALA A 10 17.32 -11.91 41.87
C ALA A 10 15.78 -12.05 41.89
N LEU A 11 15.16 -12.11 43.08
CA LEU A 11 13.70 -12.19 43.22
C LEU A 11 12.97 -10.87 42.89
N ARG A 12 13.66 -9.72 42.95
CA ARG A 12 13.08 -8.43 42.49
C ARG A 12 13.18 -8.27 40.98
N VAL A 13 14.25 -8.76 40.35
CA VAL A 13 14.47 -8.68 38.90
C VAL A 13 13.54 -9.64 38.15
N SER A 14 13.31 -10.87 38.64
CA SER A 14 12.35 -11.78 38.00
C SER A 14 10.90 -11.33 38.15
N ARG A 15 10.52 -10.69 39.26
CA ARG A 15 9.15 -10.18 39.45
C ARG A 15 8.86 -8.92 38.61
N THR A 16 9.86 -8.05 38.42
CA THR A 16 9.75 -6.91 37.49
C THR A 16 9.85 -7.32 36.01
N ALA A 17 10.55 -8.41 35.68
CA ALA A 17 10.57 -8.94 34.32
C ALA A 17 9.24 -9.62 33.95
N VAL A 18 8.63 -10.40 34.84
CA VAL A 18 7.32 -11.03 34.61
C VAL A 18 6.18 -9.99 34.62
N GLU A 19 6.25 -8.97 35.48
CA GLU A 19 5.30 -7.85 35.42
C GLU A 19 5.49 -6.99 34.15
N LYS A 20 6.72 -6.77 33.67
CA LYS A 20 6.96 -6.06 32.39
C LYS A 20 6.57 -6.86 31.15
N LEU A 21 6.76 -8.18 31.15
CA LEU A 21 6.29 -9.07 30.08
C LEU A 21 4.76 -9.16 30.06
N SER A 22 4.10 -9.28 31.22
CA SER A 22 2.63 -9.25 31.28
C SER A 22 2.03 -7.90 30.89
N ARG A 23 2.77 -6.80 31.06
CA ARG A 23 2.36 -5.45 30.66
C ARG A 23 2.62 -5.19 29.16
N ALA A 24 3.70 -5.73 28.61
CA ALA A 24 3.98 -5.72 27.17
C ALA A 24 3.06 -6.66 26.39
N GLU A 25 2.67 -7.80 26.96
CA GLU A 25 1.64 -8.70 26.39
C GLU A 25 0.24 -8.09 26.49
N ALA A 26 -0.07 -7.33 27.56
CA ALA A 26 -1.32 -6.58 27.66
C ALA A 26 -1.36 -5.34 26.74
N GLU A 27 -0.22 -4.71 26.44
CA GLU A 27 -0.11 -3.61 25.46
C GLU A 27 -0.07 -4.12 24.01
N SER A 28 0.38 -5.37 23.78
CA SER A 28 0.38 -6.03 22.46
C SER A 28 -0.97 -6.64 22.07
N GLN A 29 -1.89 -6.85 23.02
CA GLN A 29 -3.24 -7.39 22.75
C GLN A 29 -4.28 -6.33 22.34
N THR A 30 -3.88 -5.06 22.20
CA THR A 30 -4.77 -3.97 21.75
C THR A 30 -4.56 -3.52 20.29
N ALA A 31 -3.70 -4.20 19.53
CA ALA A 31 -3.48 -3.90 18.09
C ALA A 31 -4.54 -4.50 17.14
N ALA A 32 -5.73 -4.79 17.65
CA ALA A 32 -6.91 -5.12 16.86
C ALA A 32 -7.94 -3.99 17.05
N GLY A 33 -7.96 -3.03 16.12
CA GLY A 33 -9.10 -2.11 15.90
C GLY A 33 -9.73 -1.46 17.14
N ALA A 34 -8.98 -1.18 18.22
CA ALA A 34 -9.52 -0.67 19.46
C ALA A 34 -9.30 0.85 19.58
N ILE A 35 -10.44 1.57 19.65
CA ILE A 35 -10.67 2.99 19.93
C ILE A 35 -9.51 3.69 20.66
N GLU A 36 -8.87 4.68 20.03
CA GLU A 36 -8.04 5.64 20.76
C GLU A 36 -8.94 6.68 21.45
N ARG A 37 -9.20 6.44 22.74
CA ARG A 37 -10.00 7.31 23.61
C ARG A 37 -9.39 8.71 23.68
N ALA A 38 -10.18 9.74 23.35
CA ALA A 38 -9.80 11.12 23.64
C ALA A 38 -9.83 11.36 25.16
N VAL A 39 -8.75 11.90 25.73
CA VAL A 39 -8.68 12.33 27.12
C VAL A 39 -9.10 13.79 27.20
N LEU A 40 -10.21 14.05 27.89
CA LEU A 40 -10.70 15.39 28.19
C LEU A 40 -10.37 15.77 29.62
N ARG A 41 -9.77 16.95 29.81
CA ARG A 41 -9.72 17.61 31.12
C ARG A 41 -10.56 18.89 31.06
N CYS A 42 -11.68 18.86 31.76
CA CYS A 42 -12.57 20.00 31.94
C CYS A 42 -12.60 20.36 33.43
N VAL A 43 -12.14 21.57 33.78
CA VAL A 43 -12.20 22.09 35.15
C VAL A 43 -13.27 23.20 35.16
N PRO A 44 -14.34 23.11 35.98
CA PRO A 44 -15.44 24.08 35.98
C PRO A 44 -15.02 25.53 36.26
N SER A 45 -13.89 25.73 36.95
CA SER A 45 -13.34 27.05 37.25
C SER A 45 -12.43 27.63 36.16
N GLU A 46 -12.10 26.85 35.12
CA GLU A 46 -11.26 27.30 34.00
C GLU A 46 -12.15 27.61 32.79
N PRO A 47 -11.90 28.70 32.04
CA PRO A 47 -12.72 29.03 30.86
C PRO A 47 -12.47 28.10 29.67
N LYS A 48 -11.43 27.27 29.75
CA LYS A 48 -10.95 26.41 28.66
C LYS A 48 -10.96 24.94 29.07
N LEU A 49 -11.19 24.08 28.10
CA LEU A 49 -11.03 22.63 28.20
C LEU A 49 -9.77 22.19 27.46
N ASN A 50 -9.11 21.14 27.95
CA ASN A 50 -7.98 20.50 27.28
C ASN A 50 -8.44 19.18 26.67
N LEU A 51 -8.30 19.04 25.35
CA LEU A 51 -8.55 17.82 24.59
C LEU A 51 -7.23 17.20 24.16
N SER A 52 -7.05 15.91 24.44
CA SER A 52 -5.92 15.10 23.96
C SER A 52 -6.45 13.87 23.24
N PHE A 53 -5.98 13.58 22.03
CA PHE A 53 -6.30 12.33 21.33
C PHE A 53 -5.15 11.89 20.45
N ALA A 54 -5.06 10.58 20.22
CA ALA A 54 -4.15 10.00 19.25
C ALA A 54 -4.86 9.82 17.90
N LEU A 55 -4.06 9.83 16.82
CA LEU A 55 -4.50 9.67 15.45
C LEU A 55 -4.05 8.29 14.97
N ALA A 56 -4.76 7.72 13.98
CA ALA A 56 -4.47 6.40 13.40
C ALA A 56 -3.04 6.23 12.82
N ASP A 57 -2.29 7.34 12.67
CA ASP A 57 -0.87 7.36 12.29
C ASP A 57 0.09 7.29 13.51
N GLY A 58 -0.43 7.08 14.72
CA GLY A 58 0.31 7.05 15.99
C GLY A 58 0.65 8.42 16.57
N SER A 59 0.22 9.54 15.96
CA SER A 59 0.56 10.89 16.45
C SER A 59 -0.43 11.43 17.49
N HIS A 60 0.08 11.98 18.60
CA HIS A 60 -0.73 12.61 19.64
C HIS A 60 -1.01 14.10 19.36
N LYS A 61 -2.25 14.53 19.54
CA LYS A 61 -2.66 15.93 19.44
C LYS A 61 -3.27 16.44 20.75
N ASN A 62 -2.80 17.60 21.17
CA ASN A 62 -3.35 18.35 22.31
C ASN A 62 -3.95 19.67 21.81
N MET A 63 -5.10 20.06 22.34
CA MET A 63 -5.69 21.36 22.05
C MET A 63 -6.44 21.94 23.24
N GLN A 64 -6.40 23.27 23.35
CA GLN A 64 -7.19 24.05 24.30
C GLN A 64 -8.35 24.76 23.59
N ARG A 65 -9.56 24.66 24.13
CA ARG A 65 -10.76 25.28 23.56
C ARG A 65 -11.58 25.98 24.63
N ASP A 66 -12.22 27.09 24.27
CA ASP A 66 -13.14 27.76 25.18
C ASP A 66 -14.40 26.89 25.37
N GLN A 67 -14.79 26.72 26.63
CA GLN A 67 -15.92 25.88 27.06
C GLN A 67 -17.25 26.36 26.47
N ILE A 68 -17.38 27.67 26.29
CA ILE A 68 -18.60 28.36 25.85
C ILE A 68 -18.72 28.51 24.32
N TYR A 69 -17.81 27.92 23.54
CA TYR A 69 -17.94 27.94 22.08
C TYR A 69 -18.75 26.74 21.56
N PRO A 70 -19.52 26.94 20.48
CA PRO A 70 -20.18 25.85 19.78
C PRO A 70 -19.20 24.79 19.30
N LEU A 71 -19.61 23.53 19.41
CA LEU A 71 -18.89 22.33 18.98
C LEU A 71 -18.45 22.44 17.51
N GLY A 72 -19.31 22.95 16.63
CA GLY A 72 -19.05 23.10 15.19
C GLY A 72 -17.76 23.86 14.90
N ARG A 73 -17.45 24.92 15.67
CA ARG A 73 -16.18 25.67 15.50
C ARG A 73 -14.94 24.82 15.79
N VAL A 74 -15.05 23.88 16.72
CA VAL A 74 -13.96 22.96 17.07
C VAL A 74 -13.84 21.88 16.00
N LEU A 75 -14.96 21.29 15.58
CA LEU A 75 -15.00 20.26 14.53
C LEU A 75 -14.48 20.77 13.19
N SER A 76 -14.94 21.94 12.71
CA SER A 76 -14.43 22.54 11.47
C SER A 76 -12.93 22.81 11.56
N ARG A 77 -12.41 23.31 12.68
CA ARG A 77 -10.96 23.51 12.84
C ARG A 77 -10.17 22.20 12.93
N ILE A 78 -10.75 21.13 13.46
CA ILE A 78 -10.14 19.80 13.45
C ILE A 78 -10.07 19.30 11.99
N ALA A 79 -11.14 19.48 11.23
CA ALA A 79 -11.20 19.18 9.80
C ALA A 79 -10.14 19.96 8.99
N THR A 80 -10.04 21.28 9.18
CA THR A 80 -9.05 22.13 8.47
C THR A 80 -7.61 21.86 8.89
N ASN A 81 -7.36 21.50 10.16
CA ASN A 81 -6.01 21.14 10.60
C ASN A 81 -5.57 19.76 10.12
N LYS A 82 -6.52 18.87 9.74
CA LYS A 82 -6.21 17.64 9.01
C LYS A 82 -5.85 17.94 7.54
N SER A 83 -6.48 18.93 6.89
CA SER A 83 -6.18 19.31 5.50
C SER A 83 -4.87 20.11 5.34
N ARG A 84 -4.42 20.87 6.34
CA ARG A 84 -3.16 21.63 6.28
C ARG A 84 -1.87 20.79 6.34
N LYS A 85 -1.90 19.58 6.90
CA LYS A 85 -0.72 18.68 6.94
C LYS A 85 -0.32 18.12 5.56
N SER A 86 -1.14 18.32 4.52
CA SER A 86 -0.86 17.87 3.15
C SER A 86 -0.32 18.96 2.21
N ARG A 87 0.13 20.12 2.74
CA ARG A 87 0.83 21.14 1.93
C ARG A 87 2.22 21.42 2.51
N PRO A 88 3.28 21.49 1.69
CA PRO A 88 4.61 21.87 2.17
C PRO A 88 4.61 23.34 2.63
N ASN A 89 5.34 23.64 3.70
CA ASN A 89 5.56 25.01 4.17
C ASN A 89 6.44 25.77 3.15
N ALA A 90 5.89 26.79 2.49
CA ALA A 90 6.67 27.77 1.74
C ALA A 90 7.35 28.75 2.70
N ILE A 91 8.69 28.76 2.72
CA ILE A 91 9.50 29.80 3.37
C ILE A 91 9.63 30.97 2.38
N GLY A 92 9.48 32.19 2.92
CA GLY A 92 9.20 33.40 2.16
C GLY A 92 10.29 33.89 1.20
N GLY A 93 9.80 34.46 0.09
CA GLY A 93 10.54 35.23 -0.91
C GLY A 93 9.54 36.10 -1.70
N ALA A 94 9.97 37.30 -2.09
CA ALA A 94 9.15 38.46 -2.44
C ALA A 94 8.14 38.31 -3.60
N ALA A 95 7.15 39.22 -3.58
CA ALA A 95 5.96 39.26 -4.41
C ALA A 95 6.19 39.40 -5.92
N CYS A 96 5.43 38.63 -6.72
CA CYS A 96 5.01 38.99 -8.07
C CYS A 96 3.52 38.73 -8.22
N SER A 97 2.79 39.79 -8.60
CA SER A 97 1.34 39.83 -8.78
C SER A 97 0.94 39.34 -10.17
N GLY A 98 0.19 38.25 -10.22
CA GLY A 98 -0.57 37.77 -11.38
C GLY A 98 -1.75 36.90 -10.90
N PRO A 99 -2.88 36.83 -11.62
CA PRO A 99 -4.04 36.07 -11.18
C PRO A 99 -3.71 34.57 -11.30
N GLY A 100 -3.40 33.94 -10.17
CA GLY A 100 -3.26 32.50 -10.08
C GLY A 100 -4.62 31.80 -10.16
N PRO A 101 -4.67 30.53 -10.59
CA PRO A 101 -5.90 29.76 -10.63
C PRO A 101 -6.46 29.59 -9.21
N GLU A 102 -7.79 29.65 -9.09
CA GLU A 102 -8.49 29.48 -7.81
C GLU A 102 -8.11 28.15 -7.13
N PRO A 103 -7.93 28.14 -5.79
CA PRO A 103 -7.60 26.93 -5.08
C PRO A 103 -8.76 25.92 -5.14
N ALA A 104 -8.42 24.69 -5.52
CA ALA A 104 -9.30 23.53 -5.56
C ALA A 104 -10.21 23.41 -4.32
N VAL A 105 -11.52 23.29 -4.54
CA VAL A 105 -12.50 22.94 -3.53
C VAL A 105 -12.25 21.49 -3.11
N ALA A 106 -11.47 21.29 -2.05
CA ALA A 106 -11.39 20.01 -1.37
C ALA A 106 -12.69 19.81 -0.58
N CYS A 107 -13.37 18.66 -0.75
CA CYS A 107 -14.38 18.25 0.22
C CYS A 107 -13.70 18.16 1.59
N GLU A 108 -14.05 19.07 2.49
CA GLU A 108 -13.50 19.08 3.85
C GLU A 108 -13.91 17.79 4.58
N PRO A 109 -13.02 17.17 5.38
CA PRO A 109 -13.39 15.96 6.11
C PRO A 109 -14.51 16.31 7.10
N VAL A 110 -15.66 15.64 6.98
CA VAL A 110 -16.77 15.81 7.94
C VAL A 110 -16.37 15.10 9.22
N VAL A 111 -16.11 15.89 10.27
CA VAL A 111 -15.82 15.38 11.61
C VAL A 111 -17.06 15.59 12.46
N LYS A 112 -17.66 14.52 12.99
CA LYS A 112 -18.83 14.59 13.88
C LYS A 112 -18.51 13.98 15.24
N LEU A 113 -19.13 14.50 16.29
CA LEU A 113 -19.03 13.95 17.64
C LEU A 113 -20.33 13.22 17.98
N TYR A 114 -20.24 12.03 18.56
CA TYR A 114 -21.38 11.25 18.99
C TYR A 114 -21.29 11.00 20.49
N TYR A 115 -22.43 11.03 21.19
CA TYR A 115 -22.54 10.64 22.59
C TYR A 115 -23.74 9.71 22.75
N ARG A 116 -23.53 8.51 23.31
CA ARG A 116 -24.56 7.46 23.40
C ARG A 116 -25.25 7.19 22.06
N GLU A 117 -24.46 7.14 20.99
CA GLU A 117 -24.90 6.84 19.61
C GLU A 117 -25.76 7.93 18.94
N GLU A 118 -25.98 9.06 19.59
CA GLU A 118 -26.62 10.24 18.99
C GLU A 118 -25.57 11.26 18.57
N ALA A 119 -25.75 11.86 17.38
CA ALA A 119 -24.88 12.93 16.90
C ALA A 119 -25.10 14.18 17.75
N VAL A 120 -24.02 14.69 18.35
CA VAL A 120 -24.06 15.94 19.12
C VAL A 120 -24.16 17.10 18.13
N ALA A 121 -25.19 17.92 18.28
CA ALA A 121 -25.44 19.05 17.38
C ALA A 121 -24.30 20.09 17.46
N GLU A 122 -23.99 20.74 16.33
CA GLU A 122 -22.84 21.64 16.21
C GLU A 122 -22.97 22.93 17.03
N ASP A 123 -24.18 23.30 17.42
CA ASP A 123 -24.51 24.45 18.26
C ASP A 123 -24.34 24.18 19.76
N VAL A 124 -24.23 22.91 20.16
CA VAL A 124 -23.97 22.52 21.56
C VAL A 124 -22.62 23.07 22.02
N LEU A 125 -22.56 23.61 23.24
CA LEU A 125 -21.34 24.15 23.80
C LEU A 125 -20.32 23.05 24.09
N ASN A 126 -19.03 23.32 23.90
CA ASN A 126 -18.00 22.31 24.13
C ASN A 126 -18.04 21.69 25.54
N VAL A 127 -18.41 22.46 26.57
CA VAL A 127 -18.54 21.93 27.94
C VAL A 127 -19.59 20.83 28.06
N ASP A 128 -20.65 20.91 27.25
CA ASP A 128 -21.76 19.96 27.25
C ASP A 128 -21.58 18.88 26.17
N ALA A 129 -20.84 19.17 25.10
CA ALA A 129 -20.63 18.26 23.98
C ALA A 129 -19.60 17.16 24.27
N TRP A 130 -18.49 17.51 24.93
CA TRP A 130 -17.39 16.57 25.20
C TRP A 130 -17.64 15.83 26.52
N GLN A 131 -18.48 14.79 26.48
CA GLN A 131 -18.80 13.97 27.65
C GLN A 131 -17.96 12.70 27.71
N GLU A 132 -17.80 12.12 28.90
CA GLU A 132 -17.12 10.83 29.07
C GLU A 132 -17.88 9.73 28.30
N GLY A 133 -17.23 9.14 27.29
CA GLY A 133 -17.85 8.19 26.36
C GLY A 133 -18.24 8.77 25.00
N ALA A 134 -17.98 10.05 24.73
CA ALA A 134 -18.17 10.64 23.40
C ALA A 134 -17.12 10.13 22.39
N VAL A 135 -17.54 9.85 21.15
CA VAL A 135 -16.70 9.31 20.06
C VAL A 135 -16.70 10.26 18.88
N MET A 136 -15.51 10.60 18.38
CA MET A 136 -15.34 11.48 17.22
C MET A 136 -15.14 10.65 15.96
N LEU A 137 -16.06 10.80 15.01
CA LEU A 137 -16.10 10.10 13.73
C LEU A 137 -15.57 10.99 12.61
N SER A 138 -14.68 10.45 11.77
CA SER A 138 -14.05 11.15 10.64
C SER A 138 -14.20 10.31 9.37
N THR A 139 -15.38 10.29 8.77
CA THR A 139 -15.64 9.57 7.52
C THR A 139 -14.96 10.26 6.33
N ARG A 140 -14.10 9.54 5.60
CA ARG A 140 -13.56 9.97 4.30
C ARG A 140 -14.14 9.09 3.20
N TRP A 141 -15.08 9.67 2.46
CA TRP A 141 -15.79 8.99 1.39
C TRP A 141 -15.50 9.75 0.10
N SER A 142 -15.04 9.05 -0.94
CA SER A 142 -14.74 9.69 -2.22
C SER A 142 -14.87 8.72 -3.38
N LEU A 143 -15.38 9.25 -4.50
CA LEU A 143 -15.34 8.59 -5.79
C LEU A 143 -14.03 8.93 -6.53
N PRO A 144 -13.55 8.04 -7.42
CA PRO A 144 -12.43 8.32 -8.30
C PRO A 144 -12.66 9.60 -9.12
N ARG A 145 -11.58 10.34 -9.38
CA ARG A 145 -11.63 11.57 -10.19
C ARG A 145 -11.73 11.30 -11.68
N TYR A 146 -11.54 10.05 -12.10
CA TYR A 146 -11.51 9.63 -13.48
C TYR A 146 -12.10 8.24 -13.58
N ILE A 147 -13.04 8.08 -14.50
CA ILE A 147 -13.88 6.90 -14.63
C ILE A 147 -13.91 6.52 -16.10
N MET A 148 -13.64 5.24 -16.39
CA MET A 148 -13.65 4.73 -17.76
C MET A 148 -14.64 3.58 -17.93
N ALA A 149 -15.24 3.49 -19.11
CA ALA A 149 -16.02 2.32 -19.50
C ALA A 149 -15.13 1.06 -19.52
N GLY A 150 -15.62 -0.01 -18.89
CA GLY A 150 -14.92 -1.30 -18.74
C GLY A 150 -13.90 -1.34 -17.61
N PHE A 151 -13.80 -0.31 -16.76
CA PHE A 151 -12.90 -0.23 -15.62
C PHE A 151 -13.68 -0.12 -14.30
N PRO A 152 -13.26 -0.81 -13.23
CA PRO A 152 -13.99 -0.83 -11.97
C PRO A 152 -13.87 0.50 -11.22
N VAL A 153 -14.99 1.13 -10.91
CA VAL A 153 -15.08 2.30 -10.04
C VAL A 153 -15.09 1.83 -8.59
N CYS A 154 -13.95 2.00 -7.92
CA CYS A 154 -13.75 1.54 -6.55
C CYS A 154 -13.84 2.72 -5.56
N PRO A 155 -14.98 2.91 -4.86
CA PRO A 155 -15.11 4.00 -3.90
C PRO A 155 -14.19 3.80 -2.69
N LYS A 156 -13.56 4.88 -2.26
CA LYS A 156 -12.84 4.93 -0.97
C LYS A 156 -13.87 5.13 0.13
N LEU A 157 -13.98 4.14 1.01
CA LEU A 157 -14.90 4.13 2.14
C LEU A 157 -14.10 3.89 3.41
N SER A 158 -14.05 4.88 4.29
CA SER A 158 -13.63 4.68 5.67
C SER A 158 -14.87 4.58 6.54
N LEU A 159 -15.21 3.33 6.89
CA LEU A 159 -16.32 2.99 7.78
C LEU A 159 -15.78 2.80 9.20
N GLU A 160 -16.42 3.47 10.15
CA GLU A 160 -16.16 3.30 11.57
C GLU A 160 -17.41 2.66 12.19
N PHE A 161 -17.24 1.66 13.06
CA PHE A 161 -18.34 0.89 13.67
C PHE A 161 -19.27 0.20 12.67
N GLY A 162 -18.76 -0.13 11.49
CA GLY A 162 -19.47 -0.89 10.47
C GLY A 162 -18.48 -1.54 9.54
N ASP A 163 -18.99 -2.37 8.65
CA ASP A 163 -18.17 -3.06 7.67
C ASP A 163 -18.80 -2.95 6.27
N PRO A 164 -17.99 -2.90 5.20
CA PRO A 164 -18.53 -2.80 3.84
C PRO A 164 -19.46 -3.95 3.45
N ALA A 165 -19.29 -5.16 4.00
CA ALA A 165 -20.09 -6.32 3.63
C ALA A 165 -21.51 -6.26 4.22
N SER A 166 -21.68 -5.59 5.36
CA SER A 166 -22.96 -5.33 6.01
C SER A 166 -23.57 -3.98 5.61
N SER A 167 -22.94 -3.24 4.70
CA SER A 167 -23.43 -1.94 4.20
C SER A 167 -24.22 -2.12 2.91
N LEU A 168 -25.14 -1.19 2.62
CA LEU A 168 -25.95 -1.19 1.41
C LEU A 168 -25.39 -0.19 0.40
N PHE A 169 -25.29 -0.58 -0.87
CA PHE A 169 -24.85 0.27 -1.96
C PHE A 169 -25.91 0.32 -3.06
N ARG A 170 -26.08 1.50 -3.68
CA ARG A 170 -26.90 1.67 -4.87
C ARG A 170 -26.25 2.68 -5.79
N TRP A 171 -26.09 2.29 -7.05
CA TRP A 171 -25.52 3.14 -8.08
C TRP A 171 -26.61 3.78 -8.93
N TYR A 172 -26.37 5.03 -9.30
CA TYR A 172 -27.17 5.82 -10.21
C TYR A 172 -26.27 6.40 -11.30
N LYS A 173 -26.85 6.65 -12.46
CA LYS A 173 -26.21 7.36 -13.57
C LYS A 173 -27.07 8.51 -14.03
N GLU A 174 -26.47 9.54 -14.63
CA GLU A 174 -27.26 10.64 -15.20
C GLU A 174 -28.28 10.14 -16.23
N ALA A 175 -29.48 10.73 -16.21
CA ALA A 175 -30.55 10.34 -17.13
C ALA A 175 -30.20 10.62 -18.61
N LYS A 176 -29.41 11.67 -18.83
CA LYS A 176 -28.81 12.07 -20.11
C LYS A 176 -27.57 12.91 -19.82
N PRO A 177 -26.61 13.02 -20.76
CA PRO A 177 -25.43 13.85 -20.55
C PRO A 177 -25.80 15.28 -20.15
N GLY A 178 -25.23 15.76 -19.04
CA GLY A 178 -25.46 17.11 -18.52
C GLY A 178 -26.80 17.31 -17.78
N ALA A 179 -27.56 16.24 -17.52
CA ALA A 179 -28.86 16.36 -16.82
C ALA A 179 -28.75 16.84 -15.38
N ALA A 180 -27.61 16.59 -14.73
CA ALA A 180 -27.41 16.88 -13.32
C ALA A 180 -26.34 17.96 -13.08
N GLU A 181 -25.95 18.73 -14.11
CA GLU A 181 -24.98 19.81 -13.95
C GLU A 181 -25.36 20.75 -12.77
N PRO A 182 -24.40 21.09 -11.89
CA PRO A 182 -24.67 21.97 -10.76
C PRO A 182 -25.19 23.34 -11.24
N GLU A 183 -26.29 23.84 -10.65
CA GLU A 183 -26.74 25.21 -10.92
C GLU A 183 -25.64 26.22 -10.52
N VAL A 184 -25.22 27.04 -11.48
CA VAL A 184 -24.18 28.05 -11.29
C VAL A 184 -24.65 29.11 -10.28
N GLY A 185 -24.06 29.14 -9.09
CA GLY A 185 -24.21 30.27 -8.14
C GLY A 185 -24.81 29.96 -6.76
N VAL A 186 -25.13 28.71 -6.42
CA VAL A 186 -25.60 28.34 -5.06
C VAL A 186 -24.45 27.71 -4.26
N PRO A 187 -23.95 28.36 -3.19
CA PRO A 187 -22.94 27.74 -2.33
C PRO A 187 -23.62 26.74 -1.39
N SER A 188 -23.55 25.44 -1.72
CA SER A 188 -23.91 24.38 -0.78
C SER A 188 -22.65 23.88 -0.04
N SER A 189 -22.70 23.87 1.30
CA SER A 189 -21.62 23.40 2.18
C SER A 189 -21.49 21.87 2.24
N LEU A 190 -22.35 21.16 1.49
CA LEU A 190 -22.34 19.73 1.25
C LEU A 190 -22.60 19.58 -0.26
N SER A 191 -21.89 18.67 -0.91
CA SER A 191 -21.87 18.32 -2.35
C SER A 191 -23.01 18.87 -3.22
N PRO A 192 -22.76 19.35 -4.46
CA PRO A 192 -23.79 19.97 -5.31
C PRO A 192 -24.92 18.97 -5.55
N SER A 193 -26.04 19.10 -4.83
CA SER A 193 -27.13 18.13 -4.93
C SER A 193 -27.99 18.50 -6.13
N SER A 194 -27.81 17.76 -7.20
CA SER A 194 -28.62 17.91 -8.41
C SER A 194 -30.02 17.27 -8.21
N PRO A 195 -31.06 17.69 -8.95
CA PRO A 195 -32.43 17.21 -8.74
C PRO A 195 -32.53 15.67 -8.86
N SER A 196 -33.31 15.02 -8.00
CA SER A 196 -33.46 13.56 -8.01
C SER A 196 -33.95 13.00 -9.36
N SER A 197 -34.73 13.78 -10.12
CA SER A 197 -35.21 13.43 -11.46
C SER A 197 -34.10 13.36 -12.53
N SER A 198 -32.91 13.88 -12.24
CA SER A 198 -31.77 13.88 -13.16
C SER A 198 -30.95 12.59 -13.12
N TRP A 199 -31.29 11.67 -12.20
CA TRP A 199 -30.59 10.42 -11.95
C TRP A 199 -31.47 9.21 -12.25
N ILE A 200 -30.91 8.21 -12.93
CA ILE A 200 -31.53 6.90 -13.18
C ILE A 200 -30.81 5.87 -12.30
N GLU A 201 -31.60 5.14 -11.51
CA GLU A 201 -31.11 4.01 -10.72
C GLU A 201 -30.62 2.88 -11.63
N THR A 202 -29.46 2.32 -11.31
CA THR A 202 -28.91 1.15 -11.98
C THR A 202 -29.32 -0.13 -11.24
N ASP A 203 -29.05 -1.28 -11.85
CA ASP A 203 -29.25 -2.59 -11.24
C ASP A 203 -28.09 -3.04 -10.32
N VAL A 204 -27.10 -2.18 -10.09
CA VAL A 204 -25.89 -2.51 -9.33
C VAL A 204 -26.05 -2.12 -7.86
N GLU A 205 -26.15 -3.13 -7.00
CA GLU A 205 -26.22 -3.02 -5.53
C GLU A 205 -24.87 -3.32 -4.84
N GLU A 206 -23.81 -3.48 -5.62
CA GLU A 206 -22.46 -3.80 -5.14
C GLU A 206 -21.65 -2.54 -4.79
N ARG A 207 -20.61 -2.69 -3.96
CA ARG A 207 -19.66 -1.60 -3.66
C ARG A 207 -19.00 -1.04 -4.92
N VAL A 208 -18.69 -1.90 -5.89
CA VAL A 208 -17.97 -1.56 -7.12
C VAL A 208 -18.94 -1.48 -8.29
N TYR A 209 -18.81 -0.45 -9.11
CA TYR A 209 -19.55 -0.30 -10.37
C TYR A 209 -18.58 -0.32 -11.54
N THR A 210 -18.86 -1.11 -12.57
CA THR A 210 -18.05 -1.12 -13.81
C THR A 210 -18.89 -0.52 -14.94
N PRO A 211 -18.61 0.73 -15.38
CA PRO A 211 -19.41 1.38 -16.41
C PRO A 211 -19.32 0.65 -17.74
N SER A 212 -20.41 0.68 -18.50
CA SER A 212 -20.47 0.18 -19.86
C SER A 212 -20.18 1.29 -20.87
N ASN A 213 -19.99 0.93 -22.14
CA ASN A 213 -19.88 1.92 -23.22
C ASN A 213 -21.14 2.78 -23.39
N ALA A 214 -22.30 2.29 -22.94
CA ALA A 214 -23.55 3.06 -22.97
C ALA A 214 -23.59 4.18 -21.92
N ASP A 215 -22.70 4.13 -20.94
CA ASP A 215 -22.64 5.11 -19.86
C ASP A 215 -21.64 6.26 -20.15
N ILE A 216 -20.92 6.20 -21.28
CA ILE A 216 -19.95 7.24 -21.67
C ILE A 216 -20.64 8.61 -21.77
N GLY A 217 -20.01 9.62 -21.18
CA GLY A 217 -20.54 10.99 -21.11
C GLY A 217 -21.52 11.25 -19.97
N LEU A 218 -21.84 10.24 -19.16
CA LEU A 218 -22.70 10.38 -17.97
C LEU A 218 -21.85 10.51 -16.70
N ARG A 219 -22.36 11.22 -15.69
CA ARG A 219 -21.83 11.14 -14.32
C ARG A 219 -22.48 9.99 -13.55
N LEU A 220 -21.82 9.59 -12.46
CA LEU A 220 -22.29 8.55 -11.54
C LEU A 220 -22.65 9.14 -10.18
N LYS A 221 -23.59 8.51 -9.49
CA LYS A 221 -23.88 8.78 -8.09
C LYS A 221 -23.95 7.46 -7.32
N LEU A 222 -23.28 7.43 -6.17
CA LEU A 222 -23.31 6.32 -5.23
C LEU A 222 -24.13 6.74 -4.02
N HIS A 223 -25.21 6.01 -3.74
CA HIS A 223 -25.89 6.04 -2.46
C HIS A 223 -25.38 4.87 -1.61
N CYS A 224 -24.94 5.15 -0.38
CA CYS A 224 -24.44 4.13 0.54
C CYS A 224 -25.03 4.31 1.93
N THR A 225 -25.50 3.21 2.51
CA THR A 225 -26.00 3.13 3.88
C THR A 225 -25.06 2.24 4.70
N PRO A 226 -24.27 2.81 5.62
CA PRO A 226 -23.31 2.05 6.40
C PRO A 226 -24.03 1.10 7.37
N GLY A 227 -23.55 -0.14 7.51
CA GLY A 227 -24.11 -1.12 8.44
C GLY A 227 -23.05 -1.96 9.15
N ASP A 228 -23.45 -2.55 10.29
CA ASP A 228 -22.60 -3.42 11.15
C ASP A 228 -23.15 -4.86 11.28
N GLY A 229 -24.15 -5.19 10.46
CA GLY A 229 -24.86 -6.47 10.47
C GLY A 229 -26.02 -6.53 11.46
N GLN A 230 -26.15 -5.56 12.37
CA GLN A 230 -27.27 -5.44 13.30
C GLN A 230 -28.16 -4.24 12.99
N ARG A 231 -27.55 -3.13 12.58
CA ARG A 231 -28.21 -1.86 12.34
C ARG A 231 -27.55 -1.09 11.20
N PHE A 232 -28.30 -0.10 10.71
CA PHE A 232 -27.83 0.83 9.70
C PHE A 232 -27.66 2.22 10.31
N GLY A 233 -26.56 2.87 9.92
CA GLY A 233 -26.32 4.29 10.17
C GLY A 233 -27.01 5.19 9.13
N PRO A 234 -26.77 6.51 9.21
CA PRO A 234 -27.31 7.45 8.23
C PRO A 234 -26.73 7.20 6.84
N SER A 235 -27.58 7.22 5.81
CA SER A 235 -27.18 7.12 4.41
C SER A 235 -26.45 8.37 3.91
N TRP A 236 -25.61 8.18 2.90
CA TRP A 236 -24.87 9.25 2.23
C TRP A 236 -24.95 9.08 0.72
N GLU A 237 -24.81 10.20 0.00
CA GLU A 237 -24.71 10.23 -1.45
C GLU A 237 -23.40 10.89 -1.88
N LEU A 238 -22.78 10.33 -2.91
CA LEU A 238 -21.57 10.86 -3.56
C LEU A 238 -21.82 10.95 -5.06
N GLU A 239 -21.66 12.13 -5.64
CA GLU A 239 -21.69 12.31 -7.09
C GLU A 239 -20.27 12.38 -7.64
N SER A 240 -20.04 11.81 -8.83
CA SER A 240 -18.77 11.96 -9.53
C SER A 240 -18.64 13.39 -10.03
N VAL A 241 -17.41 13.90 -9.96
CA VAL A 241 -17.06 15.22 -10.52
C VAL A 241 -16.80 15.13 -12.03
N CYS A 242 -16.45 13.94 -12.52
CA CYS A 242 -16.18 13.65 -13.92
C CYS A 242 -17.30 12.85 -14.56
N VAL A 243 -17.37 12.93 -15.89
CA VAL A 243 -18.15 12.00 -16.71
C VAL A 243 -17.34 10.75 -17.00
N ILE A 244 -18.02 9.67 -17.38
CA ILE A 244 -17.40 8.43 -17.82
C ILE A 244 -16.75 8.64 -19.20
N GLU A 245 -15.48 8.29 -19.33
CA GLU A 245 -14.72 8.35 -20.58
C GLU A 245 -14.58 6.95 -21.23
N ALA A 246 -14.17 6.94 -22.50
CA ALA A 246 -13.82 5.70 -23.18
C ALA A 246 -12.49 5.16 -22.66
N GLY A 247 -12.40 3.85 -22.42
CA GLY A 247 -11.14 3.19 -22.07
C GLY A 247 -10.18 3.07 -23.28
N PRO A 248 -8.92 2.65 -23.04
CA PRO A 248 -7.87 2.57 -24.07
C PRO A 248 -8.05 1.42 -25.10
N GLY A 249 -9.21 0.76 -25.13
CA GLY A 249 -9.43 -0.47 -25.88
C GLY A 249 -8.76 -1.67 -25.19
N THR A 250 -8.04 -2.49 -25.96
CA THR A 250 -7.39 -3.68 -25.44
C THR A 250 -6.17 -3.33 -24.58
N CYS A 251 -6.09 -3.94 -23.41
CA CYS A 251 -4.96 -3.88 -22.49
C CYS A 251 -4.20 -5.21 -22.52
N THR A 252 -2.90 -5.14 -22.30
CA THR A 252 -2.00 -6.31 -22.28
C THR A 252 -2.40 -7.39 -21.25
N PHE A 253 -3.09 -7.00 -20.17
CA PHE A 253 -3.59 -7.92 -19.15
C PHE A 253 -4.94 -8.58 -19.51
N ASP A 254 -5.67 -8.10 -20.53
CA ASP A 254 -7.01 -8.64 -20.85
C ASP A 254 -6.93 -10.13 -21.24
N HIS A 255 -5.94 -10.53 -22.05
CA HIS A 255 -5.70 -11.95 -22.37
C HIS A 255 -5.27 -12.76 -21.13
N ARG A 256 -4.54 -12.14 -20.20
CA ARG A 256 -4.06 -12.77 -18.97
C ARG A 256 -5.21 -13.03 -17.98
N HIS A 257 -6.22 -12.16 -17.97
CA HIS A 257 -7.45 -12.34 -17.19
C HIS A 257 -8.26 -13.58 -17.59
N LEU A 258 -8.06 -14.10 -18.81
CA LEU A 258 -8.68 -15.37 -19.22
C LEU A 258 -8.21 -16.58 -18.39
N TYR A 259 -7.00 -16.51 -17.84
CA TYR A 259 -6.41 -17.56 -16.98
C TYR A 259 -6.77 -17.38 -15.51
N THR A 260 -7.28 -16.21 -15.14
CA THR A 260 -7.45 -15.78 -13.75
C THR A 260 -8.89 -15.39 -13.41
N LYS A 261 -9.86 -15.93 -14.17
CA LYS A 261 -11.30 -15.62 -14.08
C LYS A 261 -11.94 -15.76 -12.70
N LYS A 262 -11.34 -16.57 -11.82
CA LYS A 262 -11.87 -16.87 -10.49
C LYS A 262 -10.74 -16.87 -9.47
N VAL A 263 -11.12 -16.62 -8.22
CA VAL A 263 -10.30 -16.95 -7.05
C VAL A 263 -10.00 -18.44 -7.06
N THR A 264 -8.76 -18.79 -6.74
CA THR A 264 -8.31 -20.19 -6.75
C THR A 264 -8.88 -20.99 -5.57
N GLU A 265 -8.84 -22.32 -5.69
CA GLU A 265 -9.22 -23.22 -4.59
C GLU A 265 -8.30 -23.09 -3.37
N ASP A 266 -8.74 -23.64 -2.23
CA ASP A 266 -8.05 -23.52 -0.94
C ASP A 266 -6.64 -24.13 -0.94
N ALA A 267 -6.36 -25.09 -1.81
CA ALA A 267 -5.06 -25.75 -1.95
C ALA A 267 -4.02 -24.91 -2.70
N LEU A 268 -4.45 -23.88 -3.43
CA LEU A 268 -3.58 -23.05 -4.26
C LEU A 268 -3.29 -21.70 -3.60
N ILE A 269 -2.24 -21.02 -4.05
CA ILE A 269 -1.93 -19.62 -3.72
C ILE A 269 -1.59 -18.92 -5.03
N ARG A 270 -2.50 -18.09 -5.54
CA ARG A 270 -2.18 -17.22 -6.67
C ARG A 270 -1.34 -16.05 -6.18
N THR A 271 -0.10 -15.97 -6.64
CA THR A 271 0.87 -14.97 -6.23
C THR A 271 1.17 -14.02 -7.37
N VAL A 272 1.21 -12.72 -7.06
CA VAL A 272 1.60 -11.65 -7.99
C VAL A 272 2.84 -10.93 -7.46
N SER A 273 3.80 -10.63 -8.34
CA SER A 273 4.88 -9.65 -8.09
C SER A 273 4.87 -8.60 -9.19
N HIS A 274 4.85 -7.32 -8.83
CA HIS A 274 4.77 -6.26 -9.83
C HIS A 274 5.35 -4.92 -9.34
N ASN A 275 6.38 -4.43 -10.03
CA ASN A 275 6.80 -3.03 -9.94
C ASN A 275 5.79 -2.19 -10.73
N ILE A 276 5.09 -1.28 -10.05
CA ILE A 276 3.99 -0.52 -10.64
C ILE A 276 4.40 0.88 -11.14
N LEU A 277 5.71 1.17 -11.20
CA LEU A 277 6.31 2.43 -11.61
C LEU A 277 5.81 3.63 -10.78
N ALA A 278 6.62 4.07 -9.83
CA ALA A 278 6.24 5.14 -8.93
C ALA A 278 6.04 6.45 -9.69
N ASP A 279 5.02 7.18 -9.27
CA ASP A 279 4.71 8.48 -9.83
C ASP A 279 5.93 9.38 -9.72
N THR A 280 6.59 9.41 -8.56
CA THR A 280 7.76 10.25 -8.30
C THR A 280 8.89 10.11 -9.34
N TYR A 281 8.99 8.98 -10.04
CA TYR A 281 9.96 8.78 -11.12
C TYR A 281 9.36 9.05 -12.50
N ALA A 282 8.12 8.65 -12.76
CA ALA A 282 7.46 8.86 -14.04
C ALA A 282 7.20 10.34 -14.41
N GLN A 283 6.98 11.24 -13.42
CA GLN A 283 6.67 12.66 -13.70
C GLN A 283 7.86 13.50 -14.18
N THR A 284 9.11 13.04 -14.00
CA THR A 284 10.27 13.90 -14.29
C THR A 284 10.33 14.27 -15.78
N GLU A 285 10.82 15.48 -16.08
CA GLU A 285 11.02 15.88 -17.48
C GLU A 285 11.99 14.94 -18.21
N PHE A 286 12.99 14.43 -17.48
CA PHE A 286 13.91 13.41 -17.96
C PHE A 286 13.17 12.12 -18.33
N SER A 287 12.30 11.60 -17.47
CA SER A 287 11.52 10.39 -17.77
C SER A 287 10.66 10.57 -19.01
N ARG A 288 9.94 11.69 -19.14
CA ARG A 288 9.05 11.94 -20.28
C ARG A 288 9.78 12.15 -21.60
N ARG A 289 10.97 12.78 -21.58
CA ARG A 289 11.70 13.13 -22.80
C ARG A 289 12.80 12.14 -23.18
N VAL A 290 13.29 11.34 -22.22
CA VAL A 290 14.47 10.48 -22.40
C VAL A 290 14.13 9.01 -22.18
N LEU A 291 13.46 8.65 -21.06
CA LEU A 291 13.15 7.24 -20.76
C LEU A 291 11.92 6.73 -21.54
N TYR A 292 10.89 7.58 -21.66
CA TYR A 292 9.59 7.23 -22.23
C TYR A 292 9.14 8.17 -23.36
N PRO A 293 10.02 8.60 -24.31
CA PRO A 293 9.64 9.55 -25.37
C PRO A 293 8.61 9.02 -26.36
N TYR A 294 8.40 7.70 -26.39
CA TYR A 294 7.44 6.99 -27.23
C TYR A 294 6.03 6.93 -26.61
N CYS A 295 5.91 7.14 -25.31
CA CYS A 295 4.62 7.12 -24.64
C CYS A 295 3.87 8.42 -24.96
N ALA A 296 2.57 8.30 -25.28
CA ALA A 296 1.76 9.44 -25.65
C ALA A 296 1.76 10.50 -24.53
N PRO A 297 1.95 11.80 -24.82
CA PRO A 297 2.08 12.83 -23.78
C PRO A 297 0.93 12.85 -22.77
N TYR A 298 -0.31 12.64 -23.21
CA TYR A 298 -1.47 12.56 -22.31
C TYR A 298 -1.38 11.36 -21.34
N ALA A 299 -0.79 10.23 -21.77
CA ALA A 299 -0.52 9.09 -20.91
C ALA A 299 0.64 9.34 -19.95
N LEU A 300 1.34 10.48 -20.06
CA LEU A 300 2.39 10.95 -19.16
C LEU A 300 2.02 12.22 -18.36
N GLU A 301 0.96 12.94 -18.74
CA GLU A 301 0.50 14.19 -18.10
C GLU A 301 -0.16 13.95 -16.72
N LEU A 302 0.04 14.90 -15.81
CA LEU A 302 -0.12 14.76 -14.34
C LEU A 302 -1.46 14.16 -13.90
N ASP A 303 -2.58 14.77 -14.31
CA ASP A 303 -3.92 14.39 -13.84
C ASP A 303 -4.51 13.21 -14.63
N TYR A 304 -4.16 13.09 -15.91
CA TYR A 304 -4.68 12.03 -16.77
C TYR A 304 -3.94 10.70 -16.54
N ARG A 305 -2.61 10.73 -16.42
CA ARG A 305 -1.77 9.54 -16.18
C ARG A 305 -2.06 8.90 -14.83
N GLN A 306 -2.03 9.66 -13.72
CA GLN A 306 -2.21 9.07 -12.39
C GLN A 306 -3.52 8.29 -12.34
N ASN A 307 -4.56 8.86 -12.93
CA ASN A 307 -5.88 8.27 -13.00
C ASN A 307 -5.98 7.10 -14.00
N LEU A 308 -5.43 7.22 -15.21
CA LEU A 308 -5.41 6.15 -16.21
C LEU A 308 -4.59 4.95 -15.72
N ILE A 309 -3.36 5.18 -15.24
CA ILE A 309 -2.47 4.17 -14.69
C ILE A 309 -3.11 3.53 -13.45
N GLN A 310 -3.70 4.31 -12.55
CA GLN A 310 -4.42 3.73 -11.40
C GLN A 310 -5.60 2.87 -11.85
N ASN A 311 -6.42 3.31 -12.80
CA ASN A 311 -7.52 2.49 -13.31
C ASN A 311 -7.01 1.21 -14.00
N LEU A 312 -5.95 1.30 -14.80
CA LEU A 312 -5.28 0.16 -15.43
C LEU A 312 -4.75 -0.83 -14.39
N ILE A 313 -3.98 -0.35 -13.40
CA ILE A 313 -3.46 -1.19 -12.30
C ILE A 313 -4.61 -1.79 -11.50
N GLN A 314 -5.65 -1.03 -11.18
CA GLN A 314 -6.81 -1.53 -10.45
C GLN A 314 -7.50 -2.65 -11.23
N LYS A 315 -7.80 -2.44 -12.51
CA LYS A 315 -8.41 -3.47 -13.37
C LYS A 315 -7.49 -4.67 -13.50
N GLU A 316 -6.19 -4.45 -13.72
CA GLU A 316 -5.18 -5.50 -13.85
C GLU A 316 -5.12 -6.38 -12.60
N LEU A 317 -4.88 -5.79 -11.43
CA LEU A 317 -4.68 -6.52 -10.18
C LEU A 317 -5.96 -7.19 -9.68
N THR A 318 -7.11 -6.51 -9.77
CA THR A 318 -8.40 -7.09 -9.35
C THR A 318 -8.82 -8.23 -10.28
N GLY A 319 -8.57 -8.11 -11.59
CA GLY A 319 -8.87 -9.15 -12.57
C GLY A 319 -8.02 -10.42 -12.41
N TYR A 320 -6.84 -10.33 -11.80
CA TYR A 320 -6.04 -11.52 -11.48
C TYR A 320 -6.64 -12.40 -10.39
N ASN A 321 -7.60 -11.90 -9.60
CA ASN A 321 -8.21 -12.66 -8.50
C ASN A 321 -7.17 -13.35 -7.60
N ALA A 322 -6.07 -12.65 -7.32
CA ALA A 322 -4.91 -13.18 -6.62
C ALA A 322 -5.16 -13.40 -5.12
N ASP A 323 -4.32 -14.20 -4.49
CA ASP A 323 -4.34 -14.47 -3.06
C ASP A 323 -3.25 -13.72 -2.30
N VAL A 324 -2.10 -13.51 -2.93
CA VAL A 324 -0.98 -12.71 -2.44
C VAL A 324 -0.51 -11.80 -3.57
N ILE A 325 -0.36 -10.50 -3.30
CA ILE A 325 0.14 -9.50 -4.26
C ILE A 325 1.26 -8.72 -3.60
N CYS A 326 2.47 -8.82 -4.14
CA CYS A 326 3.64 -8.05 -3.72
C CYS A 326 3.93 -6.97 -4.75
N LEU A 327 3.93 -5.71 -4.32
CA LEU A 327 4.12 -4.56 -5.19
C LEU A 327 5.37 -3.77 -4.79
N GLN A 328 6.07 -3.24 -5.78
CA GLN A 328 7.20 -2.33 -5.64
C GLN A 328 6.86 -0.97 -6.25
N GLU A 329 7.60 0.06 -5.86
CA GLU A 329 7.39 1.43 -6.35
C GLU A 329 5.98 1.98 -6.07
N VAL A 330 5.46 1.68 -4.88
CA VAL A 330 4.14 2.13 -4.47
C VAL A 330 4.25 3.48 -3.76
N ASP A 331 3.71 4.55 -4.35
CA ASP A 331 3.55 5.82 -3.64
C ASP A 331 2.53 5.72 -2.48
N CYS A 332 2.75 6.47 -1.39
CA CYS A 332 1.85 6.46 -0.22
C CYS A 332 0.39 6.84 -0.57
N ALA A 333 0.23 7.81 -1.48
CA ALA A 333 -1.10 8.19 -1.98
C ALA A 333 -1.71 7.08 -2.84
N VAL A 334 -0.93 6.44 -3.72
CA VAL A 334 -1.40 5.32 -4.54
C VAL A 334 -1.86 4.15 -3.66
N PHE A 335 -1.10 3.81 -2.61
CA PHE A 335 -1.50 2.78 -1.65
C PHE A 335 -2.85 3.12 -0.99
N SER A 336 -2.96 4.30 -0.39
CA SER A 336 -4.09 4.65 0.47
C SER A 336 -5.34 5.14 -0.26
N ASP A 337 -5.20 5.73 -1.45
CA ASP A 337 -6.30 6.33 -2.21
C ASP A 337 -6.75 5.47 -3.40
N SER A 338 -5.92 4.54 -3.88
CA SER A 338 -6.22 3.71 -5.06
C SER A 338 -6.20 2.21 -4.74
N LEU A 339 -5.05 1.68 -4.30
CA LEU A 339 -4.87 0.23 -4.15
C LEU A 339 -5.72 -0.36 -3.02
N VAL A 340 -5.73 0.27 -1.83
CA VAL A 340 -6.53 -0.20 -0.70
C VAL A 340 -8.03 -0.20 -1.03
N PRO A 341 -8.64 0.92 -1.51
CA PRO A 341 -10.05 0.91 -1.88
C PRO A 341 -10.43 -0.16 -2.92
N ALA A 342 -9.58 -0.36 -3.93
CA ALA A 342 -9.82 -1.35 -4.96
C ALA A 342 -9.65 -2.77 -4.44
N LEU A 343 -8.49 -3.12 -3.90
CA LEU A 343 -8.18 -4.50 -3.50
C LEU A 343 -9.02 -4.97 -2.29
N GLU A 344 -9.40 -4.06 -1.39
CA GLU A 344 -10.33 -4.36 -0.30
C GLU A 344 -11.72 -4.73 -0.81
N ALA A 345 -12.22 -4.02 -1.83
CA ALA A 345 -13.51 -4.33 -2.45
C ALA A 345 -13.52 -5.74 -3.09
N PHE A 346 -12.34 -6.27 -3.45
CA PHE A 346 -12.17 -7.62 -3.97
C PHE A 346 -11.67 -8.62 -2.90
N GLY A 347 -11.73 -8.24 -1.62
CA GLY A 347 -11.50 -9.13 -0.47
C GLY A 347 -10.04 -9.30 -0.04
N LEU A 348 -9.13 -8.43 -0.49
CA LEU A 348 -7.75 -8.41 -0.03
C LEU A 348 -7.51 -7.31 1.01
N GLU A 349 -6.60 -7.57 1.94
CA GLU A 349 -6.10 -6.60 2.91
C GLU A 349 -4.62 -6.35 2.64
N GLY A 350 -4.12 -5.15 2.90
CA GLY A 350 -2.77 -4.75 2.52
C GLY A 350 -1.98 -4.08 3.63
N VAL A 351 -0.67 -4.32 3.63
CA VAL A 351 0.31 -3.62 4.46
C VAL A 351 1.33 -2.89 3.60
N PHE A 352 1.78 -1.73 4.06
CA PHE A 352 2.68 -0.85 3.32
C PHE A 352 3.93 -0.51 4.13
N ARG A 353 5.09 -0.56 3.47
CA ARG A 353 6.38 -0.15 4.01
C ARG A 353 6.99 0.91 3.10
N ILE A 354 7.10 2.14 3.59
CA ILE A 354 7.79 3.21 2.88
C ILE A 354 9.31 3.01 2.91
N LYS A 355 10.00 3.28 1.80
CA LYS A 355 11.46 3.42 1.74
C LYS A 355 11.87 4.88 1.91
N GLN A 356 11.43 5.73 0.97
CA GLN A 356 11.70 7.17 0.99
C GLN A 356 10.53 7.96 0.40
N HIS A 357 10.35 7.88 -0.92
CA HIS A 357 9.24 8.54 -1.64
C HIS A 357 8.16 7.53 -2.03
N GLU A 358 8.59 6.36 -2.49
CA GLU A 358 7.78 5.18 -2.69
C GLU A 358 8.15 4.06 -1.70
N GLY A 359 7.49 2.92 -1.83
CA GLY A 359 7.69 1.79 -0.94
C GLY A 359 7.18 0.47 -1.51
N LEU A 360 7.04 -0.48 -0.60
CA LEU A 360 6.62 -1.85 -0.85
C LEU A 360 5.23 -2.06 -0.27
N ALA A 361 4.38 -2.78 -0.99
CA ALA A 361 3.09 -3.20 -0.47
C ALA A 361 2.91 -4.71 -0.61
N THR A 362 2.31 -5.35 0.39
CA THR A 362 1.90 -6.75 0.32
C THR A 362 0.41 -6.82 0.64
N PHE A 363 -0.38 -7.33 -0.30
CA PHE A 363 -1.79 -7.62 -0.11
C PHE A 363 -2.02 -9.12 -0.02
N TYR A 364 -2.96 -9.52 0.83
CA TYR A 364 -3.35 -10.91 1.03
C TYR A 364 -4.87 -11.06 1.12
N ARG A 365 -5.40 -12.14 0.54
CA ARG A 365 -6.84 -12.40 0.50
C ARG A 365 -7.37 -12.86 1.86
N LYS A 366 -8.25 -12.06 2.47
CA LYS A 366 -8.80 -12.31 3.82
C LYS A 366 -9.55 -13.64 3.94
N SER A 367 -10.15 -14.10 2.86
CA SER A 367 -10.86 -15.39 2.87
C SER A 367 -9.93 -16.61 2.96
N LYS A 368 -8.63 -16.44 2.69
CA LYS A 368 -7.62 -17.53 2.70
C LYS A 368 -6.50 -17.30 3.72
N PHE A 369 -6.21 -16.05 4.06
CA PHE A 369 -5.11 -15.68 4.94
C PHE A 369 -5.48 -14.60 5.95
N SER A 370 -4.87 -14.67 7.13
CA SER A 370 -4.78 -13.56 8.08
C SER A 370 -3.31 -13.22 8.35
N LEU A 371 -3.01 -11.94 8.57
CA LEU A 371 -1.68 -11.51 8.97
C LEU A 371 -1.41 -11.85 10.43
N LEU A 372 -0.33 -12.58 10.71
CA LEU A 372 0.11 -12.87 12.08
C LEU A 372 1.11 -11.83 12.60
N SER A 373 2.10 -11.48 11.79
CA SER A 373 3.17 -10.57 12.20
C SER A 373 3.92 -10.00 11.00
N GLN A 374 4.52 -8.83 11.18
CA GLN A 374 5.39 -8.16 10.20
C GLN A 374 6.81 -8.03 10.76
N HIS A 375 7.80 -8.18 9.89
CA HIS A 375 9.24 -8.18 10.23
C HIS A 375 10.03 -7.36 9.23
N ASP A 376 9.56 -6.16 8.90
CA ASP A 376 10.18 -5.31 7.88
C ASP A 376 11.52 -4.74 8.36
N ILE A 377 12.54 -4.76 7.51
CA ILE A 377 13.86 -4.19 7.82
C ILE A 377 14.37 -3.29 6.70
N SER A 378 15.11 -2.25 7.09
CA SER A 378 15.99 -1.51 6.19
C SER A 378 17.33 -2.25 6.15
N PHE A 379 17.87 -2.54 4.96
CA PHE A 379 19.08 -3.38 4.87
C PHE A 379 20.28 -2.77 5.58
N TYR A 380 20.49 -1.45 5.47
CA TYR A 380 21.60 -0.76 6.11
C TYR A 380 21.50 -0.83 7.64
N GLU A 381 20.31 -0.61 8.20
CA GLU A 381 20.09 -0.64 9.66
C GLU A 381 20.33 -2.03 10.21
N ALA A 382 19.82 -3.06 9.52
CA ALA A 382 20.02 -4.44 9.90
C ALA A 382 21.50 -4.82 9.81
N LEU A 383 22.17 -4.51 8.70
CA LEU A 383 23.58 -4.87 8.49
C LEU A 383 24.52 -4.23 9.52
N GLU A 384 24.27 -2.98 9.92
CA GLU A 384 25.13 -2.27 10.89
C GLU A 384 24.81 -2.60 12.36
N SER A 385 23.54 -2.80 12.68
CA SER A 385 23.08 -2.81 14.08
C SER A 385 22.61 -4.17 14.58
N ASP A 386 22.17 -5.08 13.69
CA ASP A 386 21.64 -6.38 14.10
C ASP A 386 22.76 -7.44 14.17
N PRO A 387 22.97 -8.08 15.35
CA PRO A 387 23.94 -9.16 15.50
C PRO A 387 23.74 -10.33 14.53
N LEU A 388 22.53 -10.52 13.99
CA LEU A 388 22.23 -11.53 12.98
C LEU A 388 23.15 -11.43 11.74
N HIS A 389 23.55 -10.21 11.37
CA HIS A 389 24.35 -9.94 10.18
C HIS A 389 25.83 -9.71 10.47
N LYS A 390 26.27 -9.99 11.71
CA LYS A 390 27.64 -9.71 12.17
C LYS A 390 28.72 -10.37 11.28
N GLU A 391 28.54 -11.63 10.86
CA GLU A 391 29.54 -12.31 10.02
C GLU A 391 29.69 -11.61 8.65
N LEU A 392 28.58 -11.17 8.06
CA LEU A 392 28.58 -10.43 6.79
C LEU A 392 29.23 -9.06 6.97
N LEU A 393 28.92 -8.36 8.05
CA LEU A 393 29.55 -7.08 8.38
C LEU A 393 31.06 -7.22 8.59
N GLU A 394 31.52 -8.27 9.29
CA GLU A 394 32.95 -8.54 9.50
C GLU A 394 33.71 -8.75 8.18
N LYS A 395 33.07 -9.41 7.19
CA LYS A 395 33.63 -9.52 5.83
C LYS A 395 33.67 -8.17 5.12
N LEU A 396 32.61 -7.38 5.23
CA LEU A 396 32.46 -6.11 4.51
C LEU A 396 33.34 -4.97 5.07
N VAL A 397 33.67 -5.00 6.36
CA VAL A 397 34.57 -4.01 7.00
C VAL A 397 35.99 -4.02 6.40
N LEU A 398 36.39 -5.12 5.75
CA LEU A 398 37.64 -5.19 4.98
C LEU A 398 37.60 -4.34 3.69
N TYR A 399 36.42 -3.87 3.29
CA TYR A 399 36.16 -3.13 2.05
C TYR A 399 35.39 -1.82 2.33
N PRO A 400 36.02 -0.81 2.98
CA PRO A 400 35.31 0.40 3.43
C PRO A 400 34.59 1.17 2.31
N SER A 401 35.18 1.25 1.12
CA SER A 401 34.56 1.92 -0.04
C SER A 401 33.26 1.25 -0.48
N ALA A 402 33.25 -0.09 -0.53
CA ALA A 402 32.07 -0.86 -0.86
C ALA A 402 31.01 -0.75 0.25
N GLN A 403 31.45 -0.81 1.51
CA GLN A 403 30.58 -0.68 2.68
C GLN A 403 29.77 0.62 2.63
N GLU A 404 30.41 1.76 2.39
CA GLU A 404 29.73 3.07 2.34
C GLU A 404 28.60 3.10 1.28
N LYS A 405 28.79 2.42 0.14
CA LYS A 405 27.79 2.35 -0.94
C LYS A 405 26.65 1.40 -0.64
N VAL A 406 26.91 0.27 0.02
CA VAL A 406 25.89 -0.72 0.41
C VAL A 406 24.88 -0.11 1.38
N LEU A 407 25.30 0.86 2.19
CA LEU A 407 24.45 1.56 3.14
C LEU A 407 23.40 2.49 2.47
N GLN A 408 23.35 2.55 1.13
CA GLN A 408 22.27 3.21 0.41
C GLN A 408 20.91 2.51 0.66
N ARG A 409 19.84 3.31 0.67
CA ARG A 409 18.54 2.92 1.22
C ARG A 409 17.81 1.91 0.33
N SER A 410 17.62 0.70 0.83
CA SER A 410 16.66 -0.29 0.33
C SER A 410 16.15 -1.11 1.52
N SER A 411 15.04 -1.82 1.33
CA SER A 411 14.37 -2.57 2.41
C SER A 411 13.79 -3.88 1.92
N VAL A 412 13.54 -4.79 2.84
CA VAL A 412 12.67 -5.95 2.63
C VAL A 412 11.45 -5.84 3.55
N GLN A 413 10.27 -6.04 2.98
CA GLN A 413 9.02 -6.20 3.69
C GLN A 413 8.79 -7.69 3.92
N VAL A 414 8.45 -8.10 5.14
CA VAL A 414 8.25 -9.51 5.50
C VAL A 414 6.95 -9.64 6.29
N SER A 415 6.00 -10.42 5.75
CA SER A 415 4.71 -10.70 6.35
C SER A 415 4.53 -12.19 6.58
N VAL A 416 4.24 -12.61 7.81
CA VAL A 416 3.89 -14.00 8.11
C VAL A 416 2.37 -14.12 8.08
N LEU A 417 1.87 -14.97 7.19
CA LEU A 417 0.45 -15.19 6.97
C LEU A 417 0.02 -16.56 7.51
N GLN A 418 -1.12 -16.60 8.19
CA GLN A 418 -1.79 -17.82 8.65
C GLN A 418 -2.89 -18.20 7.66
N SER A 419 -2.91 -19.44 7.20
CA SER A 419 -4.05 -19.92 6.41
C SER A 419 -5.31 -19.97 7.30
N THR A 420 -6.41 -19.42 6.79
CA THR A 420 -7.75 -19.52 7.41
C THR A 420 -8.42 -20.87 7.14
N LYS A 421 -7.88 -21.62 6.18
CA LYS A 421 -8.41 -22.92 5.74
C LYS A 421 -7.73 -24.10 6.43
N ASP A 422 -6.50 -23.89 6.89
CA ASP A 422 -5.68 -24.92 7.53
C ASP A 422 -4.80 -24.29 8.61
N SER A 423 -5.12 -24.54 9.88
CA SER A 423 -4.40 -23.97 11.03
C SER A 423 -2.92 -24.38 11.10
N SER A 424 -2.54 -25.49 10.44
CA SER A 424 -1.14 -25.92 10.40
C SER A 424 -0.30 -25.13 9.38
N LYS A 425 -0.94 -24.51 8.37
CA LYS A 425 -0.25 -23.83 7.27
C LYS A 425 -0.03 -22.35 7.58
N ARG A 426 1.24 -21.99 7.63
CA ARG A 426 1.73 -20.61 7.71
C ARG A 426 2.73 -20.40 6.58
N ILE A 427 2.83 -19.17 6.07
CA ILE A 427 3.75 -18.82 4.99
C ILE A 427 4.42 -17.49 5.29
N CYS A 428 5.72 -17.42 5.04
CA CYS A 428 6.51 -16.20 5.10
C CYS A 428 6.52 -15.59 3.70
N VAL A 429 5.89 -14.43 3.55
CA VAL A 429 5.87 -13.66 2.30
C VAL A 429 6.83 -12.49 2.44
N ALA A 430 7.89 -12.50 1.66
CA ALA A 430 8.85 -11.42 1.55
C ALA A 430 8.65 -10.65 0.24
N ASN A 431 8.89 -9.34 0.28
CA ASN A 431 8.82 -8.42 -0.85
C ASN A 431 10.00 -7.44 -0.77
N THR A 432 10.70 -7.19 -1.87
CA THR A 432 11.79 -6.20 -1.90
C THR A 432 11.86 -5.45 -3.23
N HIS A 433 12.60 -4.34 -3.22
CA HIS A 433 13.06 -3.63 -4.40
C HIS A 433 14.54 -3.31 -4.14
N LEU A 434 15.44 -4.07 -4.80
CA LEU A 434 16.89 -3.95 -4.64
C LEU A 434 17.45 -2.72 -5.37
N TYR A 435 18.72 -2.42 -5.11
CA TYR A 435 19.41 -1.30 -5.75
C TYR A 435 19.41 -1.37 -7.29
N TRP A 436 19.12 -0.25 -7.95
CA TRP A 436 18.80 -0.21 -9.38
C TRP A 436 20.01 -0.03 -10.31
N HIS A 437 21.15 0.45 -9.81
CA HIS A 437 22.23 0.89 -10.69
C HIS A 437 22.86 -0.30 -11.43
N PRO A 438 23.08 -0.25 -12.76
CA PRO A 438 23.59 -1.39 -13.53
C PRO A 438 24.97 -1.91 -13.09
N LYS A 439 25.79 -1.05 -12.47
CA LYS A 439 27.10 -1.44 -11.88
C LYS A 439 27.02 -1.88 -10.41
N GLY A 440 25.81 -1.98 -9.87
CA GLY A 440 25.54 -2.27 -8.46
C GLY A 440 25.44 -3.76 -8.11
N GLY A 441 25.99 -4.66 -8.92
CA GLY A 441 25.92 -6.11 -8.71
C GLY A 441 26.34 -6.55 -7.31
N TYR A 442 27.49 -6.08 -6.81
CA TYR A 442 27.95 -6.38 -5.44
C TYR A 442 26.98 -5.85 -4.36
N ILE A 443 26.33 -4.71 -4.59
CA ILE A 443 25.36 -4.12 -3.65
C ILE A 443 24.12 -5.01 -3.58
N CYS A 444 23.57 -5.41 -4.73
CA CYS A 444 22.43 -6.33 -4.80
C CYS A 444 22.75 -7.67 -4.14
N LEU A 445 23.97 -8.19 -4.30
CA LEU A 445 24.45 -9.39 -3.62
C LEU A 445 24.42 -9.27 -2.10
N ILE A 446 24.96 -8.18 -1.55
CA ILE A 446 25.02 -7.97 -0.10
C ILE A 446 23.61 -7.74 0.46
N GLN A 447 22.78 -6.95 -0.23
CA GLN A 447 21.38 -6.75 0.14
C GLN A 447 20.60 -8.08 0.15
N MET A 448 20.81 -8.93 -0.86
CA MET A 448 20.22 -10.26 -0.92
C MET A 448 20.69 -11.15 0.24
N ALA A 449 21.96 -11.11 0.60
CA ALA A 449 22.49 -11.87 1.73
C ALA A 449 21.86 -11.45 3.06
N VAL A 450 21.69 -10.14 3.29
CA VAL A 450 20.97 -9.60 4.45
C VAL A 450 19.51 -10.08 4.42
N ALA A 451 18.83 -9.97 3.26
CA ALA A 451 17.44 -10.40 3.11
C ALA A 451 17.26 -11.88 3.45
N LEU A 452 18.06 -12.78 2.88
CA LEU A 452 17.93 -14.22 3.10
C LEU A 452 18.29 -14.62 4.54
N ALA A 453 19.29 -13.98 5.16
CA ALA A 453 19.60 -14.21 6.57
C ALA A 453 18.43 -13.77 7.48
N HIS A 454 17.81 -12.63 7.18
CA HIS A 454 16.65 -12.15 7.93
C HIS A 454 15.42 -13.03 7.73
N ILE A 455 15.11 -13.40 6.48
CA ILE A 455 14.00 -14.29 6.16
C ILE A 455 14.21 -15.66 6.82
N ARG A 456 15.45 -16.17 6.91
CA ARG A 456 15.77 -17.40 7.68
C ARG A 456 15.39 -17.26 9.13
N HIS A 457 15.84 -16.18 9.77
CA HIS A 457 15.55 -15.93 11.17
C HIS A 457 14.03 -15.94 11.42
N VAL A 458 13.26 -15.24 10.57
CA VAL A 458 11.80 -15.21 10.67
C VAL A 458 11.18 -16.60 10.41
N SER A 459 11.55 -17.25 9.31
CA SER A 459 10.89 -18.47 8.81
C SER A 459 11.32 -19.77 9.50
N CYS A 460 12.37 -19.74 10.32
CA CYS A 460 12.87 -20.94 10.99
C CYS A 460 13.13 -20.77 12.48
N ASP A 461 13.55 -19.59 12.94
CA ASP A 461 13.83 -19.37 14.37
C ASP A 461 12.59 -18.84 15.08
N LEU A 462 11.94 -17.80 14.53
CA LEU A 462 10.72 -17.23 15.09
C LEU A 462 9.50 -18.11 14.82
N TYR A 463 9.41 -18.63 13.61
CA TYR A 463 8.37 -19.58 13.19
C TYR A 463 9.06 -20.88 12.74
N PRO A 464 8.93 -22.01 13.45
CA PRO A 464 9.70 -23.21 13.15
C PRO A 464 9.36 -23.83 11.78
N GLY A 465 10.13 -23.49 10.75
CA GLY A 465 10.15 -24.16 9.44
C GLY A 465 8.95 -23.86 8.55
N ILE A 466 8.52 -22.59 8.46
CA ILE A 466 7.45 -22.19 7.54
C ILE A 466 8.02 -21.89 6.14
N PRO A 467 7.29 -22.23 5.04
CA PRO A 467 7.74 -21.94 3.69
C PRO A 467 7.86 -20.45 3.38
N VAL A 468 8.67 -20.15 2.38
CA VAL A 468 8.93 -18.79 1.90
C VAL A 468 8.43 -18.60 0.48
N ILE A 469 7.76 -17.46 0.26
CA ILE A 469 7.60 -16.81 -1.04
C ILE A 469 8.37 -15.49 -0.95
N PHE A 470 9.32 -15.27 -1.85
CA PHE A 470 10.09 -14.03 -1.91
C PHE A 470 9.91 -13.37 -3.28
N CYS A 471 9.04 -12.38 -3.31
CA CYS A 471 8.77 -11.54 -4.47
C CYS A 471 9.68 -10.31 -4.49
N GLY A 472 9.83 -9.70 -5.65
CA GLY A 472 10.49 -8.41 -5.74
C GLY A 472 10.89 -8.02 -7.15
N ASP A 473 11.27 -6.75 -7.25
CA ASP A 473 12.17 -6.24 -8.29
C ASP A 473 13.59 -6.35 -7.74
N PHE A 474 14.37 -7.25 -8.32
CA PHE A 474 15.71 -7.54 -7.84
C PHE A 474 16.78 -6.79 -8.64
N ASN A 475 16.39 -6.01 -9.66
CA ASN A 475 17.32 -5.27 -10.52
C ASN A 475 18.51 -6.11 -11.01
N SER A 476 18.25 -7.40 -11.29
CA SER A 476 19.28 -8.40 -11.56
C SER A 476 18.80 -9.41 -12.58
N THR A 477 19.56 -9.59 -13.66
CA THR A 477 19.26 -10.60 -14.69
C THR A 477 19.67 -12.00 -14.26
N PRO A 478 19.18 -13.08 -14.92
CA PRO A 478 19.54 -14.45 -14.57
C PRO A 478 21.04 -14.78 -14.67
N SER A 479 21.80 -13.94 -15.37
CA SER A 479 23.25 -14.07 -15.53
C SER A 479 24.06 -13.44 -14.40
N THR A 480 23.45 -12.71 -13.46
CA THR A 480 24.19 -12.02 -12.39
C THR A 480 24.55 -12.96 -11.24
N GLY A 481 25.56 -12.55 -10.47
CA GLY A 481 25.97 -13.23 -9.24
C GLY A 481 24.85 -13.27 -8.21
N MET A 482 24.01 -12.23 -8.13
CA MET A 482 22.85 -12.22 -7.22
C MET A 482 21.90 -13.39 -7.54
N TYR A 483 21.54 -13.57 -8.82
CA TYR A 483 20.67 -14.67 -9.22
C TYR A 483 21.33 -16.04 -8.98
N HIS A 484 22.61 -16.18 -9.35
CA HIS A 484 23.39 -17.39 -9.07
C HIS A 484 23.42 -17.72 -7.57
N PHE A 485 23.64 -16.73 -6.71
CA PHE A 485 23.62 -16.89 -5.25
C PHE A 485 22.28 -17.46 -4.77
N VAL A 486 21.17 -16.86 -5.20
CA VAL A 486 19.80 -17.26 -4.81
C VAL A 486 19.46 -18.69 -5.22
N ILE A 487 19.78 -19.08 -6.46
CA ILE A 487 19.42 -20.40 -6.99
C ILE A 487 20.35 -21.50 -6.47
N ASN A 488 21.65 -21.21 -6.35
CA ASN A 488 22.65 -22.24 -6.03
C ASN A 488 22.93 -22.34 -4.53
N GLY A 489 22.40 -21.44 -3.70
CA GLY A 489 22.66 -21.40 -2.27
C GLY A 489 24.06 -20.91 -1.91
N SER A 490 24.87 -20.52 -2.89
CA SER A 490 26.25 -20.07 -2.68
C SER A 490 26.77 -19.24 -3.84
N ILE A 491 27.74 -18.38 -3.53
CA ILE A 491 28.52 -17.63 -4.52
C ILE A 491 29.99 -17.63 -4.10
N PRO A 492 30.92 -17.90 -5.02
CA PRO A 492 32.34 -17.93 -4.70
C PRO A 492 32.92 -16.51 -4.58
N GLU A 493 34.06 -16.42 -3.91
CA GLU A 493 34.79 -15.17 -3.67
C GLU A 493 35.34 -14.55 -4.96
N ASP A 494 35.61 -15.35 -5.99
CA ASP A 494 36.19 -14.93 -7.26
C ASP A 494 35.15 -14.51 -8.33
N HIS A 495 33.86 -14.47 -7.97
CA HIS A 495 32.81 -14.03 -8.88
C HIS A 495 33.01 -12.57 -9.34
N GLU A 496 32.75 -12.29 -10.62
CA GLU A 496 33.04 -10.99 -11.26
C GLU A 496 32.22 -9.82 -10.67
N ASP A 497 30.97 -10.08 -10.28
CA ASP A 497 30.10 -9.06 -9.67
C ASP A 497 30.66 -8.43 -8.39
N TRP A 498 31.60 -9.07 -7.70
CA TRP A 498 32.29 -8.46 -6.55
C TRP A 498 33.11 -7.22 -6.92
N ALA A 499 33.40 -7.02 -8.21
CA ALA A 499 34.06 -5.84 -8.76
C ALA A 499 33.17 -5.13 -9.81
N SER A 500 31.85 -5.27 -9.73
CA SER A 500 30.91 -4.75 -10.75
C SER A 500 31.00 -3.23 -11.00
N ASN A 501 31.48 -2.47 -10.03
CA ASN A 501 31.73 -1.02 -10.16
C ASN A 501 33.23 -0.64 -10.20
N GLY A 502 34.10 -1.61 -10.49
CA GLY A 502 35.55 -1.41 -10.58
C GLY A 502 36.31 -1.72 -9.28
N GLU A 503 37.64 -1.64 -9.36
CA GLU A 503 38.56 -2.10 -8.30
C GLU A 503 38.48 -1.27 -7.00
N GLU A 504 38.05 -0.01 -7.07
CA GLU A 504 37.93 0.86 -5.89
C GLU A 504 36.81 0.42 -4.93
N GLU A 505 35.76 -0.20 -5.46
CA GLU A 505 34.59 -0.69 -4.72
C GLU A 505 34.56 -2.23 -4.67
N ARG A 506 35.67 -2.88 -5.00
CA ARG A 506 35.80 -4.34 -5.01
C ARG A 506 35.64 -4.91 -3.60
N CYS A 507 34.78 -5.92 -3.43
CA CYS A 507 34.51 -6.55 -2.14
C CYS A 507 34.31 -8.07 -2.23
N ASN A 508 35.36 -8.78 -2.63
CA ASN A 508 35.31 -10.24 -2.77
C ASN A 508 34.98 -10.94 -1.45
N MET A 509 33.98 -11.82 -1.49
CA MET A 509 33.67 -12.69 -0.37
C MET A 509 32.90 -13.92 -0.84
N SER A 510 33.02 -15.02 -0.11
CA SER A 510 32.11 -16.14 -0.29
C SER A 510 30.89 -16.01 0.62
N LEU A 511 29.72 -16.20 0.03
CA LEU A 511 28.43 -16.21 0.72
C LEU A 511 27.70 -17.53 0.49
N THR A 512 26.90 -17.93 1.47
CA THR A 512 26.04 -19.12 1.40
C THR A 512 24.70 -18.86 2.07
N HIS A 513 23.66 -19.57 1.64
CA HIS A 513 22.36 -19.66 2.31
C HIS A 513 21.81 -21.09 2.20
N PHE A 514 20.83 -21.44 3.03
CA PHE A 514 20.30 -22.81 3.12
C PHE A 514 18.98 -23.01 2.35
N PHE A 515 18.34 -21.94 1.88
CA PHE A 515 17.09 -22.08 1.12
C PHE A 515 17.31 -22.82 -0.20
N ASN A 516 16.33 -23.63 -0.58
CA ASN A 516 16.26 -24.26 -1.90
C ASN A 516 15.23 -23.48 -2.74
N LEU A 517 15.68 -22.37 -3.34
CA LEU A 517 14.79 -21.44 -4.04
C LEU A 517 14.74 -21.71 -5.54
N LYS A 518 13.57 -21.49 -6.13
CA LYS A 518 13.38 -21.47 -7.58
C LYS A 518 12.54 -20.26 -7.97
N SER A 519 12.86 -19.65 -9.12
CA SER A 519 11.94 -18.70 -9.75
C SER A 519 10.69 -19.42 -10.28
N ALA A 520 9.54 -19.14 -9.68
CA ALA A 520 8.27 -19.78 -10.02
C ALA A 520 7.85 -19.49 -11.47
N CYS A 521 8.07 -18.26 -11.93
CA CYS A 521 7.78 -17.84 -13.31
C CYS A 521 8.93 -18.12 -14.29
N GLY A 522 10.00 -18.80 -13.83
CA GLY A 522 11.18 -19.08 -14.64
C GLY A 522 12.03 -17.85 -14.91
N GLU A 523 12.60 -17.78 -16.11
CA GLU A 523 13.46 -16.71 -16.58
C GLU A 523 12.88 -16.14 -17.89
N PRO A 524 11.82 -15.30 -17.82
CA PRO A 524 11.28 -14.66 -19.01
C PRO A 524 12.36 -13.90 -19.80
N ALA A 525 12.13 -13.68 -21.09
CA ALA A 525 13.05 -12.87 -21.91
C ALA A 525 13.26 -11.48 -21.30
N TYR A 526 12.20 -10.91 -20.73
CA TYR A 526 12.22 -9.68 -19.98
C TYR A 526 11.00 -9.58 -19.07
N THR A 527 11.13 -8.83 -18.00
CA THR A 527 10.04 -8.38 -17.13
C THR A 527 9.99 -6.86 -17.07
N ASN A 528 11.09 -6.15 -17.36
CA ASN A 528 11.14 -4.73 -17.66
C ASN A 528 11.43 -4.51 -19.16
N TYR A 529 10.72 -3.60 -19.82
CA TYR A 529 10.91 -3.32 -21.25
C TYR A 529 10.74 -1.83 -21.58
N VAL A 530 11.85 -1.11 -21.73
CA VAL A 530 11.88 0.33 -22.07
C VAL A 530 12.69 0.60 -23.34
N GLY A 531 12.57 1.81 -23.88
CA GLY A 531 13.40 2.28 -24.99
C GLY A 531 14.89 2.33 -24.61
N GLY A 532 15.64 1.30 -24.98
CA GLY A 532 17.09 1.20 -24.77
C GLY A 532 17.53 0.17 -23.75
N PHE A 533 16.61 -0.44 -23.00
CA PHE A 533 16.90 -1.52 -22.06
C PHE A 533 15.72 -2.49 -21.94
N HIS A 534 16.01 -3.77 -21.87
CA HIS A 534 15.05 -4.80 -21.46
C HIS A 534 15.78 -5.91 -20.74
N GLY A 535 15.13 -6.51 -19.74
CA GLY A 535 15.74 -7.59 -18.96
C GLY A 535 14.74 -8.21 -18.00
N CYS A 536 15.03 -9.45 -17.58
CA CYS A 536 14.32 -10.11 -16.50
C CYS A 536 14.88 -9.63 -15.17
N LEU A 537 14.15 -8.77 -14.47
CA LEU A 537 14.56 -8.17 -13.20
C LEU A 537 13.69 -8.62 -12.02
N ASP A 538 12.47 -9.06 -12.33
CA ASP A 538 11.45 -9.42 -11.36
C ASP A 538 11.41 -10.94 -11.19
N TYR A 539 11.22 -11.40 -9.96
CA TYR A 539 11.09 -12.83 -9.66
C TYR A 539 10.05 -13.09 -8.56
N ILE A 540 9.48 -14.29 -8.60
CA ILE A 540 8.75 -14.89 -7.48
C ILE A 540 9.55 -16.12 -7.06
N PHE A 541 10.47 -15.97 -6.10
CA PHE A 541 11.24 -17.10 -5.57
C PHE A 541 10.39 -17.88 -4.58
N ILE A 542 10.35 -19.21 -4.72
CA ILE A 542 9.59 -20.10 -3.84
C ILE A 542 10.50 -21.13 -3.20
N ASP A 543 10.20 -21.49 -1.94
CA ASP A 543 10.83 -22.64 -1.28
C ASP A 543 10.35 -23.96 -1.90
N LEU A 544 11.22 -24.60 -2.68
CA LEU A 544 10.95 -25.85 -3.37
C LEU A 544 10.65 -27.02 -2.44
N ASN A 545 11.02 -26.94 -1.16
CA ASN A 545 10.76 -28.04 -0.22
C ASN A 545 9.28 -28.15 0.15
N ALA A 546 8.51 -27.07 0.00
CA ALA A 546 7.14 -26.97 0.50
C ALA A 546 6.14 -26.42 -0.52
N LEU A 547 6.62 -25.82 -1.61
CA LEU A 547 5.77 -25.26 -2.67
C LEU A 547 6.14 -25.83 -4.04
N GLU A 548 5.14 -25.97 -4.89
CA GLU A 548 5.30 -26.24 -6.33
C GLU A 548 4.47 -25.27 -7.17
N VAL A 549 4.83 -25.16 -8.45
CA VAL A 549 4.12 -24.30 -9.40
C VAL A 549 3.08 -25.14 -10.12
N GLU A 550 1.81 -24.77 -9.96
CA GLU A 550 0.69 -25.39 -10.68
C GLU A 550 0.58 -24.81 -12.10
N GLN A 551 0.62 -23.48 -12.21
CA GLN A 551 0.66 -22.79 -13.50
C GLN A 551 1.36 -21.43 -13.41
N VAL A 552 1.90 -20.99 -14.54
CA VAL A 552 2.39 -19.62 -14.75
C VAL A 552 1.45 -18.95 -15.74
N ILE A 553 0.91 -17.79 -15.38
CA ILE A 553 0.06 -17.02 -16.29
C ILE A 553 1.00 -16.35 -17.30
N PRO A 554 0.80 -16.59 -18.61
CA PRO A 554 1.74 -16.13 -19.63
C PRO A 554 1.89 -14.61 -19.59
N LEU A 555 3.12 -14.15 -19.81
CA LEU A 555 3.38 -12.72 -20.04
C LEU A 555 2.77 -12.30 -21.38
N PRO A 556 2.50 -11.00 -21.58
CA PRO A 556 2.10 -10.47 -22.88
C PRO A 556 3.12 -10.86 -23.97
N SER A 557 2.63 -11.11 -25.17
CA SER A 557 3.48 -11.41 -26.32
C SER A 557 4.40 -10.23 -26.64
N HIS A 558 5.51 -10.49 -27.34
CA HIS A 558 6.41 -9.42 -27.77
C HIS A 558 5.71 -8.40 -28.69
N GLU A 559 4.73 -8.84 -29.49
CA GLU A 559 3.91 -7.95 -30.32
C GLU A 559 3.05 -7.02 -29.47
N GLU A 560 2.40 -7.52 -28.42
CA GLU A 560 1.62 -6.69 -27.48
C GLU A 560 2.51 -5.66 -26.76
N VAL A 561 3.70 -6.06 -26.32
CA VAL A 561 4.67 -5.18 -25.65
C VAL A 561 5.21 -4.08 -26.58
N THR A 562 5.48 -4.42 -27.84
CA THR A 562 6.09 -3.49 -28.82
C THR A 562 5.09 -2.75 -29.70
N THR A 563 3.79 -2.98 -29.53
CA THR A 563 2.71 -2.29 -30.26
C THR A 563 2.87 -0.76 -30.19
N ARG A 564 3.36 -0.24 -29.06
CA ARG A 564 3.65 1.19 -28.84
C ARG A 564 5.15 1.45 -28.63
N GLN A 565 6.00 0.69 -29.32
CA GLN A 565 7.46 0.67 -29.22
C GLN A 565 8.02 0.01 -27.95
N ALA A 566 7.58 0.44 -26.76
CA ALA A 566 7.99 -0.11 -25.46
C ALA A 566 6.96 0.23 -24.36
N LEU A 567 7.30 -0.04 -23.10
CA LEU A 567 6.48 0.22 -21.92
C LEU A 567 6.99 1.44 -21.12
N PRO A 568 6.14 2.18 -20.39
CA PRO A 568 4.68 2.04 -20.32
C PRO A 568 4.01 2.50 -21.62
N SER A 569 2.72 2.20 -21.75
CA SER A 569 1.90 2.62 -22.88
C SER A 569 0.43 2.83 -22.49
N VAL A 570 -0.39 3.32 -23.42
CA VAL A 570 -1.85 3.45 -23.21
C VAL A 570 -2.54 2.13 -22.84
N SER A 571 -1.92 0.99 -23.16
CA SER A 571 -2.45 -0.36 -22.94
C SER A 571 -1.68 -1.14 -21.85
N HIS A 572 -0.71 -0.50 -21.18
CA HIS A 572 0.13 -1.13 -20.16
C HIS A 572 0.67 -0.07 -19.16
N PRO A 573 0.34 -0.17 -17.85
CA PRO A 573 0.49 0.93 -16.90
C PRO A 573 1.89 1.12 -16.29
N SER A 574 2.81 0.17 -16.46
CA SER A 574 4.16 0.20 -15.87
C SER A 574 5.23 -0.02 -16.96
N ASP A 575 6.49 0.24 -16.68
CA ASP A 575 7.61 -0.27 -17.51
C ASP A 575 7.97 -1.73 -17.20
N HIS A 576 7.41 -2.28 -16.11
CA HIS A 576 7.49 -3.70 -15.76
C HIS A 576 6.20 -4.46 -16.09
N ILE A 577 6.31 -5.78 -16.21
CA ILE A 577 5.20 -6.70 -16.47
C ILE A 577 4.94 -7.51 -15.20
N ALA A 578 3.69 -7.52 -14.72
CA ALA A 578 3.32 -8.30 -13.54
C ALA A 578 3.64 -9.80 -13.73
N LEU A 579 4.37 -10.39 -12.80
CA LEU A 579 4.52 -11.84 -12.71
C LEU A 579 3.34 -12.42 -11.96
N VAL A 580 2.71 -13.47 -12.50
CA VAL A 580 1.56 -14.13 -11.89
C VAL A 580 1.69 -15.65 -12.04
N CYS A 581 1.60 -16.36 -10.92
CA CYS A 581 1.62 -17.82 -10.90
C CYS A 581 0.68 -18.38 -9.83
N ASP A 582 0.17 -19.58 -10.06
CA ASP A 582 -0.56 -20.35 -9.06
C ASP A 582 0.41 -21.35 -8.45
N LEU A 583 0.60 -21.24 -7.14
CA LEU A 583 1.44 -22.12 -6.34
C LEU A 583 0.57 -23.12 -5.59
N LYS A 584 1.12 -24.28 -5.25
CA LYS A 584 0.46 -25.32 -4.48
C LYS A 584 1.34 -25.78 -3.32
N TRP A 585 0.72 -26.03 -2.18
CA TRP A 585 1.38 -26.67 -1.04
C TRP A 585 1.72 -28.13 -1.38
N LYS A 586 2.95 -28.56 -1.10
CA LYS A 586 3.40 -29.95 -1.29
C LYS A 586 2.92 -30.92 -0.20
#